data_AF-A0A955KNN7-F1
#
_entry.id   AF-A0A955KNN7-F1
#
_cell.length_a   1.000
_cell.length_b   1.000
_cell.length_c   1.000
_cell.angle_alpha   90.00
_cell.angle_beta   90.00
_cell.angle_gamma   90.00
#
_symmetry.space_group_name_H-M   'P 1'
#
loop_
_entity.id
_entity.type
_entity.pdbx_description
1 polymer ?
#
loop_
_entity_poly.entity_id
_entity_poly.type
_entity_poly.pdbx_seq_one_letter_code
_entity_poly.pdbx_strand_id
1 'polypeptide(L)'
;MPIRNREAFYNSQWTLDKLSDCLPKKLAFTDIDAATECHGHFLIIEMKDPSVYRVPTGQDLFMRRMSGLDDGLVTCVVVFGKPDVPESAIIYWRGVKYPRFDIDADGLHNLIRRWYAHAKKIR
;
A
#
# COMPACT_ATOMS: atom_id res chain seq x y z
N MET A 1 -8.06 -11.58 -5.60
CA MET A 1 -9.42 -12.09 -5.82
C MET A 1 -10.36 -10.89 -5.98
N PRO A 2 -11.07 -10.72 -7.10
CA PRO A 2 -11.95 -9.56 -7.27
C PRO A 2 -13.18 -9.67 -6.36
N ILE A 3 -13.56 -8.55 -5.71
CA ILE A 3 -14.77 -8.47 -4.90
C ILE A 3 -15.98 -8.47 -5.84
N ARG A 4 -16.74 -9.57 -5.85
CA ARG A 4 -17.94 -9.72 -6.71
C ARG A 4 -19.23 -9.25 -6.04
N ASN A 5 -19.27 -9.25 -4.71
CA ASN A 5 -20.39 -8.77 -3.90
C ASN A 5 -19.81 -8.02 -2.69
N ARG A 6 -19.97 -6.69 -2.66
CA ARG A 6 -19.43 -5.83 -1.61
C ARG A 6 -20.05 -6.12 -0.25
N GLU A 7 -21.37 -6.27 -0.20
CA GLU A 7 -22.09 -6.50 1.06
C GLU A 7 -21.71 -7.84 1.69
N ALA A 8 -21.68 -8.91 0.89
CA ALA A 8 -21.20 -10.22 1.34
C ALA A 8 -19.73 -10.15 1.78
N PHE A 9 -18.89 -9.40 1.06
CA PHE A 9 -17.49 -9.19 1.44
C PHE A 9 -17.37 -8.52 2.81
N TYR A 10 -18.07 -7.41 3.06
CA TYR A 10 -18.06 -6.72 4.35
C TYR A 10 -18.57 -7.61 5.48
N ASN A 11 -19.68 -8.34 5.25
CA ASN A 11 -20.27 -9.22 6.26
C ASN A 11 -19.43 -10.48 6.56
N SER A 12 -18.52 -10.84 5.65
CA SER A 12 -17.61 -11.99 5.81
C SER A 12 -16.29 -11.65 6.50
N GLN A 13 -15.98 -10.37 6.70
CA GLN A 13 -14.71 -9.96 7.31
C GLN A 13 -14.67 -10.37 8.79
N TRP A 14 -13.53 -10.91 9.22
CA TRP A 14 -13.26 -11.13 10.63
C TRP A 14 -13.13 -9.77 11.30
N THR A 15 -13.68 -9.53 12.48
CA THR A 15 -13.40 -8.27 13.18
C THR A 15 -12.08 -8.36 13.93
N LEU A 16 -11.15 -7.43 13.67
CA LEU A 16 -9.86 -7.35 14.41
C LEU A 16 -9.99 -6.64 15.76
N ASP A 17 -11.18 -6.12 16.09
CA ASP A 17 -11.44 -5.39 17.33
C ASP A 17 -11.02 -6.18 18.57
N LYS A 18 -11.25 -7.50 18.57
CA LYS A 18 -10.83 -8.39 19.67
C LYS A 18 -9.32 -8.52 19.84
N LEU A 19 -8.55 -8.22 18.80
CA LEU A 19 -7.09 -8.23 18.82
C LEU A 19 -6.49 -6.84 19.12
N SER A 20 -7.31 -5.79 19.13
CA SER A 20 -6.82 -4.43 19.38
C SER A 20 -6.23 -4.27 20.77
N ASP A 21 -6.74 -4.98 21.76
CA ASP A 21 -6.21 -4.94 23.13
C ASP A 21 -4.85 -5.66 23.27
N CYS A 22 -4.45 -6.45 22.26
CA CYS A 22 -3.15 -7.11 22.24
C CYS A 22 -2.02 -6.19 21.77
N LEU A 23 -2.33 -4.98 21.30
CA LEU A 23 -1.36 -4.06 20.72
C LEU A 23 -1.50 -2.65 21.29
N PRO A 24 -0.41 -1.87 21.42
CA PRO A 24 -0.49 -0.49 21.91
C PRO A 24 -1.31 0.46 21.02
N LYS A 25 -1.63 0.02 19.80
CA LYS A 25 -2.44 0.75 18.82
C LYS A 25 -3.48 -0.22 18.27
N LYS A 26 -4.69 0.27 18.04
CA LYS A 26 -5.77 -0.51 17.43
C LYS A 26 -5.35 -0.95 16.04
N LEU A 27 -5.56 -2.24 15.74
CA LEU A 27 -5.50 -2.74 14.37
C LEU A 27 -6.78 -2.35 13.67
N ALA A 28 -6.67 -1.68 12.52
CA ALA A 28 -7.83 -1.37 11.71
C ALA A 28 -7.83 -2.25 10.45
N PHE A 29 -9.02 -2.71 10.08
CA PHE A 29 -9.29 -3.01 8.68
C PHE A 29 -8.91 -1.76 7.88
N THR A 30 -8.11 -1.89 6.83
CA THR A 30 -7.51 -0.79 6.00
C THR A 30 -6.11 -0.27 6.39
N ASP A 31 -5.29 -1.01 7.15
CA ASP A 31 -3.86 -0.63 7.27
C ASP A 31 -3.03 -0.96 6.01
N ILE A 32 -3.55 -1.87 5.16
CA ILE A 32 -3.08 -2.19 3.82
C ILE A 32 -4.31 -2.40 2.92
N ASP A 33 -4.52 -1.53 1.94
CA ASP A 33 -5.65 -1.66 1.01
C ASP A 33 -5.45 -2.74 -0.06
N ALA A 34 -4.23 -2.91 -0.56
CA ALA A 34 -3.90 -3.97 -1.51
C ALA A 34 -2.47 -4.48 -1.35
N ALA A 35 -2.28 -5.77 -1.59
CA ALA A 35 -0.96 -6.38 -1.69
C ALA A 35 -0.95 -7.42 -2.82
N THR A 36 0.18 -7.52 -3.53
CA THR A 36 0.41 -8.55 -4.55
C THR A 36 1.88 -8.97 -4.56
N GLU A 37 2.14 -10.17 -5.05
CA GLU A 37 3.49 -10.74 -5.19
C GLU A 37 3.77 -11.03 -6.68
N CYS A 38 5.04 -10.92 -7.06
CA CYS A 38 5.56 -11.37 -8.35
C CYS A 38 7.04 -11.79 -8.22
N HIS A 39 7.32 -13.08 -8.43
CA HIS A 39 8.66 -13.67 -8.34
C HIS A 39 9.43 -13.33 -7.06
N GLY A 40 8.76 -13.37 -5.90
CA GLY A 40 9.33 -13.05 -4.59
C GLY A 40 9.38 -11.56 -4.27
N HIS A 41 8.99 -10.69 -5.20
CA HIS A 41 8.84 -9.25 -4.95
C HIS A 41 7.41 -8.92 -4.57
N PHE A 42 7.26 -8.11 -3.52
CA PHE A 42 5.96 -7.70 -2.99
C PHE A 42 5.69 -6.24 -3.33
N LEU A 43 4.46 -5.97 -3.75
CA LEU A 43 3.92 -4.62 -3.86
C LEU A 43 2.79 -4.47 -2.85
N ILE A 44 2.91 -3.47 -2.00
CA ILE A 44 1.88 -3.03 -1.06
C ILE A 44 1.38 -1.67 -1.52
N ILE A 45 0.07 -1.51 -1.64
CA ILE A 45 -0.57 -0.26 -2.03
C ILE A 45 -1.54 0.14 -0.93
N GLU A 46 -1.43 1.38 -0.50
CA GLU A 46 -2.34 2.04 0.42
C GLU A 46 -2.93 3.26 -0.27
N MET A 47 -4.24 3.46 -0.16
CA MET A 47 -4.94 4.62 -0.66
C MET A 47 -5.31 5.56 0.50
N LYS A 48 -5.17 6.87 0.27
CA LYS A 48 -5.54 7.92 1.21
C LYS A 48 -6.38 8.98 0.53
N ASP A 49 -7.33 9.53 1.28
CA ASP A 49 -8.08 10.71 0.84
C ASP A 49 -7.12 11.88 0.54
N PRO A 50 -7.38 12.69 -0.50
CA PRO A 50 -6.50 13.80 -0.87
C PRO A 50 -6.33 14.85 0.24
N SER A 51 -7.30 14.98 1.15
CA SER A 51 -7.21 15.85 2.33
C SER A 51 -6.14 15.41 3.34
N VAL A 52 -5.68 14.16 3.28
CA VAL A 52 -4.59 13.65 4.12
C VAL A 52 -3.27 14.25 3.65
N TYR A 53 -2.80 15.26 4.37
CA TYR A 53 -1.54 15.93 4.03
C TYR A 53 -0.30 15.06 4.30
N ARG A 54 -0.37 14.15 5.29
CA ARG A 54 0.76 13.29 5.70
C ARG A 54 0.30 11.89 6.07
N VAL A 55 1.10 10.89 5.69
CA VAL A 55 0.96 9.51 6.19
C VAL A 55 1.17 9.52 7.71
N PRO A 56 0.26 8.94 8.51
CA PRO A 56 0.44 8.84 9.95
C PRO A 56 1.77 8.18 10.33
N THR A 57 2.44 8.66 11.38
CA THR A 57 3.78 8.20 11.77
C THR A 57 3.90 6.68 11.93
N GLY A 58 2.85 6.02 12.43
CA GLY A 58 2.84 4.55 12.56
C GLY A 58 2.93 3.83 11.21
N GLN A 59 2.10 4.23 10.25
CA GLN A 59 2.09 3.68 8.90
C GLN A 59 3.38 4.06 8.13
N ASP A 60 3.88 5.29 8.32
CA ASP A 60 5.14 5.73 7.74
C ASP A 60 6.33 4.87 8.19
N LEU A 61 6.46 4.62 9.50
CA LEU A 61 7.48 3.75 10.05
C LEU A 61 7.32 2.30 9.61
N PHE A 62 6.08 1.81 9.54
CA PHE A 62 5.76 0.46 9.07
C PHE A 62 6.22 0.27 7.62
N MET A 63 5.78 1.11 6.68
CA MET A 63 6.15 1.01 5.27
C MET A 63 7.65 1.22 5.05
N ARG A 64 8.28 2.16 5.77
CA ARG A 64 9.72 2.37 5.69
C ARG A 64 10.50 1.17 6.19
N ARG A 65 10.16 0.59 7.34
CA ARG A 65 10.87 -0.59 7.85
C ARG A 65 10.64 -1.80 6.97
N MET A 66 9.40 -2.05 6.56
CA MET A 66 9.03 -3.19 5.74
C MET A 66 9.69 -3.16 4.37
N SER A 67 9.69 -2.02 3.68
CA SER A 67 10.40 -1.86 2.40
C SER A 67 11.93 -1.94 2.51
N GLY A 68 12.48 -1.80 3.72
CA GLY A 68 13.90 -1.96 4.01
C GLY A 68 14.30 -3.41 4.35
N LEU A 69 13.34 -4.32 4.48
CA LEU A 69 13.63 -5.74 4.61
C LEU A 69 14.11 -6.30 3.27
N ASP A 70 15.05 -7.25 3.35
CA ASP A 70 15.50 -8.08 2.23
C ASP A 70 15.85 -7.31 0.94
N ASP A 71 16.70 -6.28 1.08
CA ASP A 71 17.28 -5.46 -0.03
C ASP A 71 16.29 -5.01 -1.13
N GLY A 72 15.06 -4.68 -0.76
CA GLY A 72 14.07 -4.10 -1.68
C GLY A 72 13.19 -5.12 -2.40
N LEU A 73 13.03 -6.32 -1.84
CA LEU A 73 11.96 -7.24 -2.25
C LEU A 73 10.57 -6.63 -2.04
N VAL A 74 10.38 -5.79 -1.00
CA VAL A 74 9.10 -5.12 -0.75
C VAL A 74 9.13 -3.67 -1.23
N THR A 75 8.15 -3.30 -2.04
CA THR A 75 7.86 -1.92 -2.42
C THR A 75 6.51 -1.53 -1.84
N CYS A 76 6.44 -0.41 -1.12
CA CYS A 76 5.16 0.15 -0.66
C CYS A 76 4.86 1.45 -1.42
N VAL A 77 3.62 1.63 -1.86
CA VAL A 77 3.14 2.83 -2.55
C VAL A 77 1.94 3.37 -1.79
N VAL A 78 1.98 4.64 -1.42
CA VAL A 78 0.80 5.35 -0.91
C VAL A 78 0.28 6.25 -2.00
N VAL A 79 -0.96 6.05 -2.41
CA VAL A 79 -1.66 6.84 -3.42
C VAL A 79 -2.64 7.77 -2.72
N PHE A 80 -2.58 9.06 -3.02
CA PHE A 80 -3.52 10.06 -2.53
C PHE A 80 -4.46 10.45 -3.65
N GLY A 81 -5.76 10.45 -3.37
CA GLY A 81 -6.77 10.82 -4.33
C GLY A 81 -8.12 10.18 -4.02
N LYS A 82 -9.03 10.28 -4.98
CA LYS A 82 -10.34 9.63 -4.91
C LYS A 82 -10.30 8.31 -5.69
N PRO A 83 -11.28 7.41 -5.50
CA PRO A 83 -11.43 6.25 -6.37
C PRO A 83 -11.37 6.66 -7.85
N ASP A 84 -10.54 5.97 -8.63
CA ASP A 84 -10.28 6.21 -10.05
C ASP A 84 -9.65 7.57 -10.42
N VAL A 85 -9.34 8.42 -9.44
CA VAL A 85 -8.74 9.75 -9.62
C VAL A 85 -7.57 9.92 -8.65
N PRO A 86 -6.43 9.25 -8.88
CA PRO A 86 -5.23 9.51 -8.12
C PRO A 86 -4.70 10.92 -8.45
N GLU A 87 -4.12 11.58 -7.46
CA GLU A 87 -3.59 12.94 -7.57
C GLU A 87 -2.09 12.99 -7.27
N SER A 88 -1.61 12.16 -6.36
CA SER A 88 -0.19 12.08 -6.01
C SER A 88 0.16 10.75 -5.34
N ALA A 89 1.45 10.43 -5.26
CA ALA A 89 1.92 9.22 -4.61
C ALA A 89 3.22 9.45 -3.82
N ILE A 90 3.48 8.53 -2.89
CA ILE A 90 4.74 8.35 -2.17
C ILE A 90 5.17 6.90 -2.37
N ILE A 91 6.46 6.69 -2.63
CA ILE A 91 7.06 5.34 -2.73
C ILE A 91 7.98 5.12 -1.53
N TYR A 92 7.91 3.92 -0.98
CA TYR A 92 8.87 3.38 -0.02
C TYR A 92 9.58 2.19 -0.66
N TRP A 93 10.90 2.26 -0.76
CA TRP A 93 11.72 1.19 -1.32
C TRP A 93 13.09 1.18 -0.65
N ARG A 94 13.57 0.00 -0.26
CA ARG A 94 14.87 -0.20 0.43
C ARG A 94 15.02 0.67 1.68
N GLY A 95 13.94 0.86 2.42
CA GLY A 95 13.97 1.67 3.64
C GLY A 95 13.95 3.17 3.42
N VAL A 96 13.86 3.63 2.17
CA VAL A 96 13.83 5.04 1.80
C VAL A 96 12.42 5.46 1.45
N LYS A 97 11.96 6.57 2.06
CA LYS A 97 10.74 7.27 1.66
C LYS A 97 11.11 8.32 0.62
N TYR A 98 10.59 8.17 -0.60
CA TYR A 98 10.79 9.15 -1.66
C TYR A 98 9.84 10.35 -1.48
N PRO A 99 10.19 11.54 -2.02
CA PRO A 99 9.30 12.70 -1.99
C PRO A 99 7.93 12.39 -2.60
N ARG A 100 6.88 13.04 -2.10
CA ARG A 100 5.55 13.00 -2.73
C ARG A 100 5.65 13.63 -4.11
N PHE A 101 5.05 12.98 -5.11
CA PHE A 101 5.01 13.45 -6.49
C PHE A 101 3.61 13.33 -7.05
N ASP A 102 3.27 14.20 -8.01
CA ASP A 102 1.97 14.20 -8.67
C ASP A 102 1.84 12.99 -9.61
N ILE A 103 0.67 12.40 -9.64
CA ILE A 103 0.38 11.23 -10.46
C ILE A 103 -1.09 11.26 -10.87
N ASP A 104 -1.39 10.87 -12.11
CA ASP A 104 -2.75 10.63 -12.60
C ASP A 104 -2.98 9.13 -12.79
N ALA A 105 -4.15 8.75 -13.32
CA ALA A 105 -4.53 7.35 -13.50
C ALA A 105 -3.54 6.59 -14.41
N ASP A 106 -3.10 7.22 -15.50
CA ASP A 106 -2.15 6.63 -16.44
C ASP A 106 -0.74 6.54 -15.83
N GLY A 107 -0.33 7.55 -15.09
CA GLY A 107 0.88 7.57 -14.29
C GLY A 107 0.91 6.42 -13.29
N LEU A 108 -0.20 6.18 -12.58
CA LEU A 108 -0.33 5.06 -11.66
C LEU A 108 -0.23 3.73 -12.41
N HIS A 109 -0.95 3.55 -13.52
CA HIS A 109 -0.81 2.35 -14.34
C HIS A 109 0.63 2.09 -14.79
N ASN A 110 1.33 3.15 -15.22
CA ASN A 110 2.72 3.05 -15.67
C ASN A 110 3.68 2.76 -14.51
N LEU A 111 3.45 3.32 -13.32
CA LEU A 111 4.20 3.00 -12.11
C LEU A 111 4.12 1.51 -11.79
N ILE A 112 2.91 0.96 -11.78
CA ILE A 112 2.67 -0.46 -11.48
C ILE A 112 3.29 -1.37 -12.57
N ARG A 113 3.16 -1.02 -13.85
CA ARG A 113 3.82 -1.75 -14.95
C ARG A 113 5.34 -1.75 -14.83
N ARG A 114 5.94 -0.62 -14.44
CA ARG A 114 7.39 -0.52 -14.22
C ARG A 114 7.84 -1.35 -13.03
N TRP A 115 7.09 -1.32 -11.93
CA TRP A 115 7.35 -2.19 -10.78
C TRP A 115 7.31 -3.67 -11.20
N TYR A 116 6.27 -4.09 -11.91
CA TYR A 116 6.14 -5.47 -12.37
C TYR A 116 7.29 -5.88 -13.30
N ALA A 117 7.66 -5.02 -14.25
CA ALA A 117 8.79 -5.26 -15.14
C ALA A 117 10.13 -5.35 -14.39
N HIS A 118 10.29 -4.62 -13.29
CA HIS A 118 11.46 -4.72 -12.42
C HIS A 118 11.46 -6.04 -11.64
N ALA A 119 10.33 -6.40 -11.01
CA ALA A 119 10.18 -7.66 -10.27
C ALA A 119 10.48 -8.90 -11.12
N LYS A 120 10.14 -8.89 -12.42
CA LYS A 120 10.48 -10.00 -13.33
C LYS A 120 11.97 -10.14 -13.69
N LYS A 121 12.78 -9.10 -13.50
CA LYS A 121 14.19 -9.09 -13.94
C LYS A 121 15.15 -9.61 -12.87
N ILE A 122 14.76 -9.58 -11.60
CA ILE A 122 15.59 -10.02 -10.50
C ILE A 122 15.30 -11.51 -10.30
N ARG A 123 16.27 -12.37 -10.63
CA ARG A 123 16.24 -13.82 -10.47
C ARG A 123 17.58 -14.29 -9.91
#